data_AF-A0A923U1S1-F1
#
_entry.id   AF-A0A923U1S1-F1
#
_cell.length_a   1.000
_cell.length_b   1.000
_cell.length_c   1.000
_cell.angle_alpha   90.00
_cell.angle_beta   90.00
_cell.angle_gamma   90.00
#
_symmetry.space_group_name_H-M   'P 1'
#
loop_
_entity.id
_entity.type
_entity.pdbx_description
1 polymer ?
#
loop_
_entity_poly.entity_id
_entity_poly.type
_entity_poly.pdbx_seq_one_letter_code
_entity_poly.pdbx_strand_id
1 'polypeptide(L)'
;MKKNNIITFAFLLLFGLMSHFVSAQTVYVTEKGKNYHKKNCSIVNEGKKGMELAEAKKAGYSACANCKPNDKETTPAKKADAADKPKVKTK
;
A
#
# COMPACT_ATOMS: atom_id res chain seq x y z
N MET A 1 17.12 42.50 -7.03
CA MET A 1 16.27 41.56 -6.27
C MET A 1 17.15 40.47 -5.68
N LYS A 2 16.95 40.19 -4.39
CA LYS A 2 17.88 39.52 -3.46
C LYS A 2 18.26 38.12 -3.98
N LYS A 3 19.54 37.88 -4.30
CA LYS A 3 20.07 36.57 -4.77
C LYS A 3 19.67 35.42 -3.85
N ASN A 4 19.52 35.71 -2.55
CA ASN A 4 19.03 34.80 -1.52
C ASN A 4 17.56 34.37 -1.71
N ASN A 5 16.72 35.22 -2.33
CA ASN A 5 15.31 34.91 -2.63
C ASN A 5 15.21 33.99 -3.85
N ILE A 6 16.04 34.20 -4.88
CA ILE A 6 16.11 33.29 -6.04
C ILE A 6 16.57 31.90 -5.60
N ILE A 7 17.54 31.82 -4.69
CA ILE A 7 18.01 30.55 -4.14
C ILE A 7 16.90 29.89 -3.30
N THR A 8 16.16 30.63 -2.47
CA THR A 8 15.02 30.06 -1.72
C THR A 8 13.90 29.57 -2.62
N PHE A 9 13.57 30.31 -3.68
CA PHE A 9 12.58 29.86 -4.66
C PHE A 9 13.04 28.62 -5.43
N ALA A 10 14.31 28.54 -5.81
CA ALA A 10 14.88 27.36 -6.46
C ALA A 10 14.84 26.12 -5.55
N PHE A 11 15.13 26.29 -4.26
CA PHE A 11 15.02 25.21 -3.27
C PHE A 11 13.57 24.76 -3.04
N LEU A 12 12.61 25.69 -2.95
CA LEU A 12 11.18 25.36 -2.82
C LEU A 12 10.63 24.62 -4.04
N LEU A 13 11.04 25.03 -5.25
CA LEU A 13 10.63 24.40 -6.50
C LEU A 13 11.24 22.99 -6.64
N LEU A 14 12.51 22.82 -6.24
CA LEU A 14 13.20 21.53 -6.25
C LEU A 14 12.64 20.55 -5.19
N PHE A 15 12.28 21.05 -4.01
CA PHE A 15 11.69 20.23 -2.94
C PHE A 15 10.28 19.75 -3.29
N GLY A 16 9.50 20.56 -4.02
CA GLY A 16 8.17 20.17 -4.52
C GLY A 16 8.18 19.09 -5.62
N LEU A 17 9.29 18.93 -6.35
CA LEU A 17 9.44 17.90 -7.39
C LEU A 17 9.75 16.50 -6.82
N MET A 18 10.23 16.39 -5.58
CA MET A 18 10.63 15.12 -4.96
C MET A 18 9.50 14.35 -4.24
N SER A 19 8.28 14.89 -4.20
CA SER A 19 7.20 14.36 -3.36
C SER A 19 6.46 13.13 -3.94
N HIS A 20 6.87 12.60 -5.09
CA HIS A 20 6.09 11.58 -5.80
C HIS A 20 6.44 10.12 -5.46
N PHE A 21 7.47 9.85 -4.65
CA PHE A 21 7.88 8.47 -4.38
C PHE A 21 7.19 7.90 -3.13
N VAL A 22 5.85 7.78 -3.18
CA VAL A 22 5.12 7.01 -2.17
C VAL A 22 5.10 5.55 -2.59
N SER A 23 5.68 4.67 -1.77
CA SER A 23 5.69 3.23 -2.00
C SER A 23 4.42 2.61 -1.40
N ALA A 24 3.60 2.02 -2.25
CA ALA A 24 2.40 1.30 -1.84
C ALA A 24 2.77 -0.07 -1.25
N GLN A 25 2.27 -0.39 -0.05
CA GLN A 25 2.43 -1.70 0.58
C GLN A 25 1.24 -2.60 0.23
N THR A 26 1.50 -3.80 -0.28
CA THR A 26 0.45 -4.79 -0.58
C THR A 26 0.15 -5.66 0.64
N VAL A 27 -1.12 -5.78 1.01
CA VAL A 27 -1.64 -6.70 2.02
C VAL A 27 -2.68 -7.64 1.43
N TYR A 28 -3.07 -8.66 2.18
CA TYR A 28 -3.98 -9.70 1.70
C TYR A 28 -5.24 -9.74 2.54
N VAL A 29 -6.41 -9.55 1.94
CA VAL A 29 -7.71 -9.69 2.62
C VAL A 29 -8.39 -11.00 2.25
N THR A 30 -9.39 -11.37 3.02
CA THR A 30 -10.19 -12.59 2.80
C THR A 30 -11.66 -12.25 2.76
N GLU A 31 -12.46 -13.06 2.08
CA GLU A 31 -13.91 -12.88 2.03
C GLU A 31 -14.59 -13.16 3.37
N LYS A 32 -13.97 -14.02 4.20
CA LYS A 32 -14.54 -14.50 5.46
C LYS A 32 -14.40 -13.52 6.63
N GLY A 33 -13.77 -12.36 6.45
CA GLY A 33 -13.62 -11.40 7.55
C GLY A 33 -13.16 -10.01 7.12
N LYS A 34 -13.25 -9.06 8.06
CA LYS A 34 -12.82 -7.67 7.87
C LYS A 34 -11.37 -7.44 8.29
N ASN A 35 -10.51 -8.44 8.12
CA ASN A 35 -9.10 -8.33 8.49
C ASN A 35 -8.18 -8.43 7.26
N TYR A 36 -7.13 -7.63 7.26
CA TYR A 36 -6.00 -7.79 6.33
C TYR A 36 -4.86 -8.58 6.99
N HIS A 37 -4.17 -9.33 6.15
CA HIS A 37 -3.20 -10.36 6.50
C HIS A 37 -1.91 -10.15 5.72
N LYS A 38 -0.82 -10.72 6.22
CA LYS A 38 0.43 -10.90 5.46
C LYS A 38 0.31 -12.10 4.52
N LYS A 39 1.19 -12.17 3.51
CA LYS A 39 1.21 -13.27 2.52
C LYS A 39 1.20 -14.66 3.19
N ASN A 40 2.05 -14.82 4.21
CA ASN A 40 2.26 -16.07 4.95
C ASN A 40 1.52 -16.08 6.29
N CYS A 41 0.24 -15.71 6.30
CA CYS A 41 -0.57 -15.77 7.52
C CYS A 41 -0.97 -17.22 7.82
N SER A 42 -0.60 -17.75 8.99
CA SER A 42 -0.78 -19.17 9.34
C SER A 42 -2.24 -19.63 9.44
N ILE A 43 -3.18 -18.70 9.62
CA ILE A 43 -4.60 -18.98 9.80
C ILE A 43 -5.34 -19.04 8.47
N VAL A 44 -4.89 -18.25 7.50
CA VAL A 44 -5.54 -18.13 6.21
C VAL A 44 -4.53 -18.54 5.17
N ASN A 45 -4.68 -19.76 4.66
CA ASN A 45 -3.80 -20.31 3.63
C ASN A 45 -4.33 -20.02 2.22
N GLU A 46 -5.65 -20.01 2.03
CA GLU A 46 -6.30 -19.93 0.72
C GLU A 46 -7.33 -18.79 0.65
N GLY A 47 -7.75 -18.41 -0.56
CA GLY A 47 -8.79 -17.38 -0.76
C GLY A 47 -8.37 -15.96 -0.36
N LYS A 48 -7.07 -15.67 -0.41
CA LYS A 48 -6.49 -14.35 -0.11
C LYS A 48 -6.46 -13.49 -1.37
N LYS A 49 -6.95 -12.27 -1.26
CA LYS A 49 -6.92 -11.26 -2.32
C LYS A 49 -5.96 -10.15 -1.95
N GLY A 50 -4.97 -9.90 -2.81
CA GLY A 50 -4.04 -8.79 -2.63
C GLY A 50 -4.75 -7.45 -2.84
N MET A 51 -4.53 -6.51 -1.93
CA MET A 51 -4.98 -5.12 -2.06
C MET A 51 -3.95 -4.19 -1.40
N GLU A 52 -4.02 -2.90 -1.73
CA GLU A 52 -3.13 -1.92 -1.11
C GLU A 52 -3.50 -1.70 0.36
N LEU A 53 -2.51 -1.55 1.24
CA LEU A 53 -2.74 -1.31 2.67
C LEU A 53 -3.57 -0.04 2.90
N ALA A 54 -3.31 1.01 2.13
CA ALA A 54 -4.06 2.25 2.19
C ALA A 54 -5.53 2.03 1.82
N GLU A 55 -5.79 1.25 0.78
CA GLU A 55 -7.15 0.89 0.36
C GLU A 55 -7.84 -0.02 1.39
N ALA A 56 -7.12 -0.97 1.98
CA ALA A 56 -7.65 -1.85 3.04
C ALA A 56 -8.09 -1.03 4.26
N LYS A 57 -7.26 -0.08 4.70
CA LYS A 57 -7.57 0.85 5.79
C LYS A 57 -8.79 1.71 5.44
N LYS A 58 -8.84 2.28 4.22
CA LYS A 58 -9.98 3.07 3.73
C LYS A 58 -11.28 2.27 3.67
N ALA A 59 -11.20 1.00 3.28
CA ALA A 59 -12.34 0.09 3.23
C ALA A 59 -12.76 -0.47 4.60
N GLY A 60 -12.08 -0.07 5.69
CA GLY A 60 -12.41 -0.43 7.06
C GLY A 60 -11.93 -1.82 7.49
N TYR A 61 -10.93 -2.39 6.79
CA TYR A 61 -10.28 -3.62 7.23
C TYR A 61 -9.32 -3.35 8.39
N SER A 62 -9.28 -4.26 9.35
CA SER A 62 -8.41 -4.23 10.52
C SER A 62 -7.22 -5.17 10.38
N ALA A 63 -6.14 -4.93 11.12
CA ALA A 63 -4.99 -5.83 11.07
C ALA A 63 -5.32 -7.18 11.72
N CYS A 64 -4.88 -8.29 11.10
CA CYS A 64 -4.98 -9.60 11.75
C CYS A 64 -4.13 -9.64 13.03
N ALA A 65 -4.77 -9.88 14.17
CA ALA A 65 -4.14 -9.92 15.50
C ALA A 65 -2.98 -10.93 15.63
N ASN A 66 -3.05 -12.04 14.88
CA ASN A 66 -2.02 -13.08 14.86
C ASN A 66 -0.88 -12.75 13.90
N CYS A 67 -1.20 -12.08 12.79
CA CYS A 67 -0.22 -11.80 11.76
C CYS A 67 0.59 -10.52 12.04
N LYS A 68 0.04 -9.59 12.84
CA LYS A 68 0.66 -8.32 13.27
C LYS A 68 1.52 -7.70 12.17
N PRO A 69 0.94 -7.42 10.99
CA PRO A 69 1.68 -6.81 9.90
C PRO A 69 2.15 -5.42 10.33
N ASN A 70 3.42 -5.30 10.71
CA ASN A 70 4.06 -4.02 10.97
C ASN A 70 4.34 -3.35 9.63
N ASP A 71 4.23 -2.02 9.57
CA ASP A 71 4.37 -1.21 8.36
C ASP A 71 5.78 -1.30 7.70
N LYS A 72 6.69 -2.15 8.20
CA LYS A 72 8.07 -2.33 7.72
C LYS A 72 8.32 -3.61 6.91
N GLU A 73 7.32 -4.50 6.76
CA GLU A 73 7.47 -5.65 5.86
C GLU A 73 7.22 -5.23 4.41
N THR A 74 8.22 -4.58 3.82
CA THR A 74 8.29 -4.28 2.38
C THR A 74 9.27 -5.26 1.75
N THR A 75 8.84 -6.51 1.54
CA THR A 75 9.46 -7.32 0.50
C THR A 75 8.82 -6.88 -0.81
N PRO A 76 9.58 -6.31 -1.77
CA PRO A 76 9.04 -5.95 -3.06
C PRO A 76 8.56 -7.22 -3.75
N ALA A 77 7.23 -7.40 -3.81
CA ALA A 77 6.63 -8.39 -4.69
C ALA A 77 6.90 -7.93 -6.12
N LYS A 78 7.98 -8.50 -6.66
CA LYS A 78 8.32 -8.56 -8.08
C LYS A 78 7.04 -8.61 -8.92
N LYS A 79 6.96 -7.71 -9.91
CA LYS A 79 6.02 -7.77 -11.02
C LYS A 79 5.81 -9.24 -11.42
N ALA A 80 4.61 -9.75 -11.16
CA ALA A 80 4.09 -10.97 -11.74
C ALA A 80 2.72 -10.58 -12.31
N ASP A 81 2.76 -10.32 -13.60
CA ASP A 81 1.75 -10.70 -14.58
C ASP A 81 0.40 -9.97 -14.52
N ALA A 82 0.20 -9.17 -15.56
CA ALA A 82 -1.09 -8.77 -16.05
C ALA A 82 -1.96 -10.02 -16.32
N ALA A 83 -2.84 -10.36 -15.38
CA ALA A 83 -4.17 -10.94 -15.60
C ALA A 83 -4.75 -11.51 -14.28
N ASP A 84 -5.25 -10.64 -13.40
CA ASP A 84 -6.57 -10.85 -12.82
C ASP A 84 -7.04 -9.51 -12.28
N LYS A 85 -7.78 -8.78 -13.11
CA LYS A 85 -8.59 -7.65 -12.65
C LYS A 85 -9.45 -8.19 -11.50
N PRO A 86 -9.33 -7.69 -10.27
CA PRO A 86 -10.29 -8.05 -9.25
C PRO A 86 -11.64 -7.57 -9.76
N LYS A 87 -12.47 -8.49 -10.25
CA LYS A 87 -13.86 -8.23 -10.60
C LYS A 87 -14.54 -7.85 -9.29
N VAL A 88 -14.53 -6.55 -8.98
CA VAL A 88 -15.56 -5.91 -8.18
C VAL A 88 -16.84 -6.17 -8.96
N LYS A 89 -17.54 -7.25 -8.60
CA LYS A 89 -18.91 -7.48 -9.05
C LYS A 89 -19.76 -6.50 -8.27
N THR A 90 -19.89 -5.29 -8.79
CA THR A 90 -21.00 -4.41 -8.44
C THR A 90 -22.24 -5.02 -9.07
N LYS A 91 -23.24 -5.26 -8.23
CA LYS A 91 -24.54 -5.85 -8.54
C LYS A 91 -25.28 -5.07 -9.61
#